data_AF-A0A1Y2WYG9-F1
#
_entry.id   AF-A0A1Y2WYG9-F1
#
_cell.length_a   1.000
_cell.length_b   1.000
_cell.length_c   1.000
_cell.angle_alpha   90.00
_cell.angle_beta   90.00
_cell.angle_gamma   90.00
#
_symmetry.space_group_name_H-M   'P 1'
#
loop_
_entity.id
_entity.type
_entity.pdbx_description
1 polymer ?
#
loop_
_entity_poly.entity_id
_entity_poly.type
_entity_poly.pdbx_seq_one_letter_code
_entity_poly.pdbx_strand_id
1 'polypeptide(L)'
;MPAPSPLTIATQSVQRLVKEEKYYRKELTQQSERVKKLEAELKAAGSDADGNSGFVLKQEQKAVDETRAVFAPLNKRIEEAVQRLEEQIATAESENAPPEEIAKAKEALELGKSVEEPPVA
;
A
#
# COMPACT_ATOMS: atom_id res chain seq x y z
N MET A 1 -7.57 30.29 2.52
CA MET A 1 -7.86 29.45 1.33
C MET A 1 -9.26 28.87 1.52
N PRO A 2 -10.07 28.74 0.45
CA PRO A 2 -11.39 28.10 0.55
C PRO A 2 -11.25 26.62 0.95
N ALA A 3 -12.32 26.05 1.49
CA ALA A 3 -12.38 24.62 1.80
C ALA A 3 -12.31 23.80 0.50
N PRO A 4 -11.63 22.63 0.51
CA PRO A 4 -11.56 21.77 -0.66
C PRO A 4 -12.93 21.19 -1.03
N SER A 5 -13.16 20.97 -2.33
CA SER A 5 -14.37 20.34 -2.85
C SER A 5 -14.48 18.87 -2.42
N PRO A 6 -15.69 18.28 -2.37
CA PRO A 6 -15.87 16.84 -2.13
C PRO A 6 -15.06 15.97 -3.11
N LEU A 7 -15.01 16.34 -4.39
CA LEU A 7 -14.17 15.69 -5.40
C LEU A 7 -12.68 15.77 -5.05
N THR A 8 -12.20 16.94 -4.64
CA THR A 8 -10.80 17.12 -4.21
C THR A 8 -10.47 16.26 -2.99
N ILE A 9 -11.38 16.18 -2.01
CA ILE A 9 -11.19 15.35 -0.81
C ILE A 9 -11.11 13.86 -1.20
N ALA A 10 -12.02 13.37 -2.03
CA ALA A 10 -12.02 11.98 -2.49
C ALA A 10 -10.75 11.65 -3.29
N THR A 11 -10.32 12.56 -4.17
CA THR A 11 -9.08 12.45 -4.95
C THR A 11 -7.87 12.29 -4.04
N GLN A 12 -7.74 13.18 -3.04
CA GLN A 12 -6.63 13.13 -2.07
C GLN A 12 -6.66 11.86 -1.20
N SER A 13 -7.85 11.36 -0.87
CA SER A 13 -8.00 10.12 -0.11
C SER A 13 -7.40 8.95 -0.88
N VAL A 14 -7.76 8.77 -2.14
CA VAL A 14 -7.20 7.69 -2.99
C VAL A 14 -5.69 7.84 -3.13
N GLN A 15 -5.20 9.05 -3.45
CA GLN A 15 -3.76 9.29 -3.59
C GLN A 15 -2.96 8.95 -2.33
N ARG A 16 -3.47 9.30 -1.14
CA ARG A 16 -2.80 8.97 0.14
C ARG A 16 -2.76 7.48 0.40
N LEU A 17 -3.88 6.78 0.17
CA LEU A 17 -3.96 5.34 0.40
C LEU A 17 -3.07 4.56 -0.56
N VAL A 18 -3.06 4.91 -1.86
CA VAL A 18 -2.15 4.31 -2.85
C VAL A 18 -0.69 4.58 -2.49
N LYS A 19 -0.36 5.77 -1.95
CA LYS A 19 0.99 6.07 -1.48
C LYS A 19 1.39 5.22 -0.27
N GLU A 20 0.48 5.08 0.71
CA GLU A 20 0.66 4.24 1.89
C GLU A 20 0.92 2.77 1.48
N GLU A 21 0.12 2.26 0.55
CA GLU A 21 0.25 0.93 -0.03
C GLU A 21 1.64 0.69 -0.65
N LYS A 22 2.11 1.64 -1.47
CA LYS A 22 3.46 1.58 -2.07
C LYS A 22 4.58 1.57 -1.04
N TYR A 23 4.43 2.30 0.07
CA TYR A 23 5.41 2.26 1.15
C TYR A 23 5.46 0.90 1.82
N TYR A 24 4.31 0.31 2.13
CA TYR A 24 4.27 -1.04 2.71
C TYR A 24 4.81 -2.10 1.74
N ARG A 25 4.61 -1.98 0.41
CA ARG A 25 5.24 -2.91 -0.55
C ARG A 25 6.76 -2.84 -0.51
N LYS A 26 7.29 -1.61 -0.47
CA LYS A 26 8.73 -1.39 -0.37
C LYS A 26 9.28 -1.99 0.93
N GLU A 27 8.60 -1.77 2.05
CA GLU A 27 8.98 -2.33 3.35
C GLU A 27 8.95 -3.86 3.34
N LEU A 28 7.87 -4.46 2.86
CA LEU A 28 7.74 -5.92 2.75
C LEU A 28 8.85 -6.54 1.90
N THR A 29 9.23 -5.86 0.80
CA THR A 29 10.32 -6.29 -0.09
C THR A 29 11.65 -6.30 0.67
N GLN A 30 11.96 -5.20 1.37
CA GLN A 30 13.21 -5.06 2.14
C GLN A 30 13.31 -6.07 3.29
N GLN A 31 12.22 -6.26 4.04
CA GLN A 31 12.17 -7.27 5.11
C GLN A 31 12.32 -8.69 4.53
N SER A 32 11.67 -9.00 3.40
CA SER A 32 11.78 -10.31 2.74
C SER A 32 13.20 -10.60 2.24
N GLU A 33 13.90 -9.59 1.69
CA GLU A 33 15.31 -9.71 1.32
C GLU A 33 16.21 -9.97 2.54
N ARG A 34 15.92 -9.30 3.66
CA ARG A 34 16.64 -9.49 4.91
C ARG A 34 16.44 -10.88 5.50
N VAL A 35 15.20 -11.40 5.49
CA VAL A 35 14.90 -12.78 5.88
C VAL A 35 15.72 -13.76 5.05
N LYS A 36 15.70 -13.65 3.71
CA LYS A 36 16.49 -14.52 2.82
C LYS A 36 17.98 -14.48 3.12
N LYS A 37 18.51 -13.29 3.42
CA LYS A 37 19.92 -13.12 3.80
C LYS A 37 20.23 -13.83 5.13
N LEU A 38 19.41 -13.62 6.15
CA LEU A 38 19.58 -14.27 7.46
C LEU A 38 19.46 -15.79 7.36
N GLU A 39 18.54 -16.31 6.54
CA GLU A 39 18.41 -17.75 6.26
C GLU A 39 19.67 -18.33 5.61
N ALA A 40 20.24 -17.62 4.62
CA ALA A 40 21.47 -18.03 3.96
C ALA A 40 22.68 -18.01 4.91
N GLU A 41 22.81 -16.97 5.73
CA GLU A 41 23.87 -16.84 6.76
C GLU A 41 23.77 -17.95 7.80
N LEU A 42 22.56 -18.23 8.31
CA LEU A 42 22.33 -19.32 9.28
C LEU A 42 22.71 -20.69 8.69
N LYS A 43 22.34 -20.92 7.43
CA LYS A 43 22.66 -22.15 6.71
C LYS A 43 24.17 -22.30 6.46
N ALA A 44 24.86 -21.19 6.18
CA ALA A 44 26.31 -21.19 5.95
C ALA A 44 27.13 -21.37 7.24
N ALA A 45 26.65 -20.82 8.37
CA ALA A 45 27.34 -20.90 9.65
C ALA A 45 27.23 -22.27 10.34
N GLY A 46 26.20 -23.07 10.04
CA GLY A 46 26.06 -24.42 10.57
C GLY A 46 26.09 -24.44 12.11
N SER A 47 27.01 -25.23 12.69
CA SER A 47 27.20 -25.35 14.15
C SER A 47 27.85 -24.13 14.80
N ASP A 48 28.46 -23.24 14.01
CA ASP A 48 29.16 -22.02 14.47
C ASP A 48 28.24 -20.78 14.42
N ALA A 49 26.95 -20.97 14.16
CA ALA A 49 25.97 -19.90 14.18
C ALA A 49 25.87 -19.31 15.60
N ASP A 50 25.97 -17.98 15.71
CA ASP A 50 25.72 -17.27 16.98
C ASP A 50 24.35 -17.69 17.53
N GLY A 51 24.29 -18.00 18.83
CA GLY A 51 23.10 -18.57 19.47
C GLY A 51 21.85 -17.69 19.36
N ASN A 52 22.03 -16.39 19.07
CA ASN A 52 20.95 -15.44 18.84
C ASN A 52 20.41 -15.43 17.39
N SER A 53 21.14 -16.00 16.42
CA SER A 53 20.84 -15.86 14.98
C SER A 53 19.45 -16.41 14.61
N GLY A 54 19.06 -17.54 15.21
CA GLY A 54 17.74 -18.14 14.99
C GLY A 54 16.59 -17.33 15.62
N PHE A 55 16.84 -16.61 16.71
CA PHE A 55 15.87 -15.71 17.31
C PHE A 55 15.64 -14.47 16.44
N VAL A 56 16.73 -13.87 15.94
CA VAL A 56 16.67 -12.72 15.02
C VAL A 56 15.91 -13.07 13.75
N LEU A 57 16.17 -14.24 13.14
CA LEU A 57 15.44 -14.70 11.96
C LEU A 57 13.93 -14.80 12.21
N LYS A 58 13.52 -15.42 13.32
CA LYS A 58 12.08 -15.53 13.68
C LYS A 58 11.44 -14.17 13.90
N GLN A 59 12.16 -13.22 14.50
CA GLN A 59 11.67 -11.86 14.70
C GLN A 59 11.45 -11.16 13.36
N GLU A 60 12.39 -11.28 12.42
CA GLU A 60 12.26 -10.66 11.10
C GLU A 60 11.12 -11.31 10.29
N GLN A 61 10.96 -12.64 10.36
CA GLN A 61 9.82 -13.35 9.75
C GLN A 61 8.48 -12.86 10.33
N LYS A 62 8.41 -12.66 11.65
CA LYS A 62 7.21 -12.10 12.28
C LYS A 62 6.91 -10.68 11.78
N ALA A 63 7.93 -9.83 11.61
CA ALA A 63 7.76 -8.48 11.08
C ALA A 63 7.24 -8.49 9.63
N VAL A 64 7.72 -9.44 8.80
CA VAL A 64 7.19 -9.68 7.45
C VAL A 64 5.70 -10.04 7.49
N ASP A 65 5.31 -10.94 8.37
CA ASP A 65 3.91 -11.37 8.50
C ASP A 65 3.00 -10.23 8.99
N GLU A 66 3.46 -9.45 9.97
CA GLU A 66 2.75 -8.27 10.47
C GLU A 66 2.56 -7.22 9.36
N THR A 67 3.62 -6.94 8.58
CA THR A 67 3.55 -6.01 7.45
C THR A 67 2.61 -6.54 6.36
N ARG A 68 2.67 -7.84 6.06
CA ARG A 68 1.78 -8.49 5.09
C ARG A 68 0.31 -8.38 5.51
N ALA A 69 0.01 -8.51 6.80
CA ALA A 69 -1.34 -8.41 7.33
C ALA A 69 -1.97 -7.01 7.15
N VAL A 70 -1.18 -5.95 6.94
CA VAL A 70 -1.68 -4.59 6.69
C VAL A 70 -2.35 -4.46 5.31
N PHE A 71 -1.91 -5.23 4.32
CA PHE A 71 -2.40 -5.05 2.95
C PHE A 71 -3.89 -5.37 2.78
N ALA A 72 -4.40 -6.42 3.42
CA ALA A 72 -5.81 -6.80 3.29
C ALA A 72 -6.78 -5.66 3.70
N PRO A 73 -6.69 -5.09 4.92
CA PRO A 73 -7.54 -3.95 5.29
C PRO A 73 -7.21 -2.67 4.51
N LEU A 74 -5.95 -2.47 4.08
CA LEU A 74 -5.57 -1.30 3.28
C LEU A 74 -6.17 -1.33 1.88
N ASN A 75 -6.10 -2.47 1.19
CA ASN A 75 -6.69 -2.66 -0.14
C ASN A 75 -8.19 -2.47 -0.11
N LYS A 76 -8.88 -3.01 0.91
CA LYS A 76 -10.31 -2.76 1.12
C LYS A 76 -10.62 -1.26 1.24
N ARG A 77 -9.80 -0.51 2.00
CA ARG A 77 -9.96 0.96 2.12
C ARG A 77 -9.71 1.67 0.80
N ILE A 78 -8.79 1.18 -0.02
CA ILE A 78 -8.52 1.71 -1.38
C ILE A 78 -9.74 1.46 -2.27
N GLU A 79 -10.29 0.24 -2.29
CA GLU A 79 -11.51 -0.10 -3.05
C GLU A 79 -12.68 0.81 -2.66
N GLU A 80 -12.95 0.97 -1.37
CA GLU A 80 -14.02 1.86 -0.88
C GLU A 80 -13.77 3.33 -1.27
N ALA A 81 -12.51 3.79 -1.24
CA ALA A 81 -12.16 5.15 -1.64
C ALA A 81 -12.27 5.36 -3.16
N VAL A 82 -11.93 4.34 -3.95
CA VAL A 82 -12.09 4.31 -5.41
C VAL A 82 -13.57 4.41 -5.78
N GLN A 83 -14.44 3.60 -5.18
CA GLN A 83 -15.89 3.66 -5.42
C GLN A 83 -16.45 5.05 -5.10
N ARG A 84 -16.08 5.62 -3.95
CA ARG A 84 -16.47 6.99 -3.60
C ARG A 84 -15.95 8.03 -4.60
N LEU A 85 -14.73 7.87 -5.11
CA LEU A 85 -14.18 8.79 -6.10
C LEU A 85 -14.95 8.71 -7.43
N GLU A 86 -15.37 7.52 -7.86
CA GLU A 86 -16.22 7.34 -9.04
C GLU A 86 -17.55 8.08 -8.90
N GLU A 87 -18.22 7.94 -7.76
CA GLU A 87 -19.47 8.67 -7.45
C GLU A 87 -19.28 10.18 -7.47
N GLN A 88 -18.17 10.67 -6.91
CA GLN A 88 -17.87 12.11 -6.90
C GLN A 88 -17.53 12.64 -8.29
N ILE A 89 -16.84 11.86 -9.13
CA ILE A 89 -16.57 12.23 -10.53
C ILE A 89 -17.90 12.36 -11.30
N ALA A 90 -18.79 11.38 -11.18
CA ALA A 90 -20.10 11.42 -11.85
C ALA A 90 -20.93 12.64 -11.42
N THR A 91 -20.93 12.95 -10.12
CA THR A 91 -21.59 14.15 -9.59
C THR A 91 -20.97 15.43 -10.17
N ALA A 92 -19.65 15.55 -10.11
CA ALA A 92 -18.92 16.71 -10.60
C ALA A 92 -19.09 16.96 -12.11
N GLU A 93 -19.15 15.88 -12.91
CA GLU A 93 -19.46 15.97 -14.34
C GLU A 93 -20.88 16.49 -14.58
N SER A 94 -21.86 16.03 -13.79
CA SER A 94 -23.26 16.50 -13.90
C SER A 94 -23.43 17.98 -13.51
N GLU A 95 -22.60 18.47 -12.59
CA GLU A 95 -22.61 19.85 -12.09
C GLU A 95 -21.70 20.79 -12.89
N ASN A 96 -21.06 20.32 -13.97
CA ASN A 96 -20.06 21.08 -14.75
C ASN A 96 -18.93 21.66 -13.89
N ALA A 97 -18.40 20.86 -12.96
CA ALA A 97 -17.24 21.21 -12.16
C ALA A 97 -16.00 21.49 -13.04
N PRO A 98 -14.96 22.17 -12.52
CA PRO A 98 -13.78 22.53 -13.30
C PRO A 98 -13.12 21.30 -13.95
N PRO A 99 -12.84 21.32 -15.27
CA PRO A 99 -12.24 20.19 -15.98
C PRO A 99 -10.92 19.70 -15.39
N GLU A 100 -10.13 20.61 -14.81
CA GLU A 100 -8.86 20.26 -14.15
C GLU A 100 -9.06 19.41 -12.88
N GLU A 101 -10.14 19.65 -12.11
CA GLU A 101 -10.44 18.83 -10.94
C GLU A 101 -10.90 17.43 -11.36
N ILE A 102 -11.74 17.35 -12.41
CA ILE A 102 -12.20 16.07 -12.98
C ILE A 102 -11.03 15.27 -13.55
N ALA A 103 -10.08 15.92 -14.25
CA ALA A 103 -8.90 15.27 -14.80
C ALA A 103 -8.02 14.65 -13.69
N LYS A 104 -7.72 15.43 -12.64
CA LYS A 104 -6.96 14.94 -11.47
C LYS A 104 -7.66 13.79 -10.75
N ALA A 105 -8.98 13.85 -10.65
CA ALA A 105 -9.78 12.79 -10.06
C ALA A 105 -9.70 11.50 -10.90
N LYS A 106 -9.78 11.60 -12.23
CA LYS A 106 -9.60 10.45 -13.14
C LYS A 106 -8.21 9.85 -13.05
N GLU A 107 -7.16 10.68 -12.98
CA GLU A 107 -5.79 10.18 -12.75
C GLU A 107 -5.66 9.42 -11.43
N ALA A 108 -6.22 9.97 -10.34
CA ALA A 108 -6.24 9.29 -9.05
C ALA A 108 -7.06 7.99 -9.07
N LEU A 109 -8.15 7.96 -9.84
CA LEU A 109 -8.98 6.77 -10.03
C LEU A 109 -8.19 5.63 -10.70
N GLU A 110 -7.48 5.94 -11.78
CA GLU A 110 -6.60 4.97 -12.46
C GLU A 110 -5.47 4.48 -11.54
N LEU A 111 -4.89 5.37 -10.71
CA LEU A 111 -3.91 4.98 -9.70
C LEU A 111 -4.50 4.03 -8.64
N GLY A 112 -5.74 4.27 -8.20
CA GLY A 112 -6.42 3.40 -7.24
C GLY A 112 -6.76 2.02 -7.83
N LYS A 113 -7.20 1.98 -9.08
CA LYS A 113 -7.55 0.73 -9.80
C LYS A 113 -6.33 -0.12 -10.18
N SER A 114 -5.16 0.51 -10.32
CA SER A 114 -3.91 -0.18 -10.64
C SER A 114 -3.18 -0.73 -9.41
N VAL A 115 -3.74 -0.59 -8.21
CA VAL A 115 -3.21 -1.29 -7.03
C VAL A 115 -3.47 -2.78 -7.17
N GLU A 116 -2.41 -3.54 -7.40
CA GLU A 116 -2.46 -5.00 -7.47
C GLU A 116 -2.76 -5.61 -6.08
N GLU A 117 -3.35 -6.80 -6.01
CA GLU A 117 -3.36 -7.55 -4.76
C GLU A 117 -1.91 -7.93 -4.36
N PRO A 118 -1.55 -7.97 -3.06
CA PRO A 118 -0.27 -8.51 -2.67
C PRO A 118 -0.17 -9.98 -3.12
N PRO A 119 1.01 -10.46 -3.56
CA PRO A 119 1.18 -11.87 -3.92
C PRO A 119 0.82 -12.72 -2.70
N VAL A 120 -0.17 -13.59 -2.88
CA VAL A 120 -0.49 -14.65 -1.93
C VAL A 120 0.72 -15.59 -1.90
N ALA A 121 1.25 -15.86 -0.71
CA ALA A 121 2.35 -16.80 -0.53
C ALA A 121 1.89 -18.26 -0.66
#